data_AF-W9YGR8-F1
#
_entry.id   AF-W9YGR8-F1
#
_cell.length_a   1.000
_cell.length_b   1.000
_cell.length_c   1.000
_cell.angle_alpha   90.00
_cell.angle_beta   90.00
_cell.angle_gamma   90.00
#
_symmetry.space_group_name_H-M   'P 1'
#
loop_
_entity.id
_entity.type
_entity.pdbx_description
1 polymer ?
#
loop_
_entity_poly.entity_id
_entity_poly.type
_entity_poly.pdbx_seq_one_letter_code
_entity_poly.pdbx_strand_id
1 'polypeptide(L)'
;MYDLLKASDGLIGNGTGNANVNVRFRMIVFRPFKGEIITGTVQKCTPTGIQTVTTRFFEDIFVPQTMLFEGCVFDEGEQTWVWKTEESELWFDQGTVVNLRVEAEKWHDQAPKGPSANGEAEKQTERKVPYAIEASMAEAGLGGVEWW
;
A
#
# COMPACT_ATOMS: atom_id res chain seq x y z
N MET A 1 13.71 -15.01 -3.50
CA MET A 1 13.64 -16.47 -3.23
C MET A 1 14.37 -16.73 -1.92
N TYR A 2 13.75 -17.41 -0.96
CA TYR A 2 14.37 -17.67 0.35
C TYR A 2 15.18 -18.97 0.31
N ASP A 3 14.54 -20.07 -0.08
CA ASP A 3 15.18 -21.37 -0.26
C ASP A 3 14.43 -22.25 -1.26
N LEU A 4 15.12 -23.28 -1.76
CA LEU A 4 14.57 -24.30 -2.65
C LEU A 4 14.30 -25.58 -1.85
N LEU A 5 13.04 -26.03 -1.83
CA LEU A 5 12.62 -27.24 -1.12
C LEU A 5 12.74 -28.49 -1.98
N LYS A 6 12.47 -28.38 -3.28
CA LYS A 6 12.51 -29.50 -4.23
C LYS A 6 12.73 -28.99 -5.65
N ALA A 7 13.50 -29.74 -6.43
CA ALA A 7 13.54 -29.66 -7.88
C ALA A 7 13.19 -31.04 -8.46
N SER A 8 12.40 -31.07 -9.54
CA SER A 8 12.16 -32.29 -10.32
C SER A 8 13.32 -32.56 -11.28
N ASP A 9 13.31 -33.73 -11.91
CA ASP A 9 14.15 -33.97 -13.08
C ASP A 9 13.75 -33.00 -14.21
N GLY A 10 14.74 -32.54 -14.97
CA GLY A 10 14.54 -31.62 -16.09
C GLY A 10 14.01 -32.35 -17.31
N LEU A 11 12.82 -31.98 -17.77
CA LEU A 11 12.23 -32.49 -19.00
C LEU A 11 12.60 -31.57 -20.16
N ILE A 12 13.24 -32.09 -21.20
CA ILE A 12 13.63 -31.29 -22.37
C ILE A 12 12.41 -31.10 -23.28
N GLY A 13 12.05 -29.84 -23.53
CA GLY A 13 10.96 -29.49 -24.44
C GLY A 13 11.34 -29.78 -25.91
N ASN A 14 10.46 -30.47 -26.63
CA ASN A 14 10.66 -30.77 -28.05
C ASN A 14 10.80 -29.47 -28.87
N GLY A 15 11.86 -29.38 -29.70
CA GLY A 15 12.07 -28.30 -30.66
C GLY A 15 12.81 -27.06 -30.13
N THR A 16 12.88 -26.85 -28.81
CA THR A 16 13.61 -25.70 -28.22
C THR A 16 14.90 -26.09 -27.51
N GLY A 17 15.01 -27.33 -27.01
CA GLY A 17 16.16 -27.79 -26.24
C GLY A 17 16.20 -27.26 -24.79
N ASN A 18 15.17 -26.55 -24.35
CA ASN A 18 15.08 -26.02 -22.98
C ASN A 18 14.72 -27.12 -21.98
N ALA A 19 15.40 -27.14 -20.83
CA ALA A 19 15.08 -28.03 -19.71
C ALA A 19 14.04 -27.39 -18.79
N ASN A 20 12.86 -28.00 -18.71
CA ASN A 20 11.78 -27.60 -17.82
C ASN A 20 11.92 -28.34 -16.49
N VAL A 21 12.13 -27.59 -15.40
CA VAL A 21 12.28 -28.13 -14.05
C VAL A 21 11.19 -27.55 -13.16
N ASN A 22 10.37 -28.41 -12.56
CA ASN A 22 9.39 -27.99 -11.59
C ASN A 22 10.07 -27.80 -10.24
N VAL A 23 10.00 -26.58 -9.71
CA VAL A 23 10.60 -26.21 -8.43
C VAL A 23 9.55 -25.90 -7.38
N ARG A 24 9.79 -26.36 -6.14
CA ARG A 24 9.06 -25.93 -4.95
C ARG A 24 10.01 -25.13 -4.09
N PHE A 25 9.67 -23.88 -3.79
CA PHE A 25 10.53 -22.96 -3.05
C PHE A 25 9.71 -22.15 -2.06
N ARG A 26 10.38 -21.53 -1.07
CA ARG A 26 9.76 -20.52 -0.21
C ARG A 26 10.26 -19.14 -0.61
N MET A 27 9.43 -18.13 -0.41
CA MET A 27 9.76 -16.74 -0.68
C MET A 27 9.20 -15.87 0.43
N ILE A 28 9.98 -14.86 0.81
CA ILE A 28 9.52 -13.80 1.71
C ILE A 28 8.62 -12.88 0.89
N VAL A 29 7.39 -12.70 1.35
CA VAL A 29 6.40 -11.82 0.74
C VAL A 29 5.99 -10.79 1.78
N PHE A 30 5.95 -9.52 1.39
CA PHE A 30 5.35 -8.48 2.21
C PHE A 30 3.83 -8.58 2.08
N ARG A 31 3.18 -9.00 3.16
CA ARG A 31 1.72 -9.07 3.29
C ARG A 31 1.37 -8.86 4.76
N PRO A 32 1.24 -7.60 5.22
CA PRO A 32 0.90 -7.33 6.60
C PRO A 32 -0.50 -7.83 6.93
N PHE A 33 -0.75 -8.10 8.21
CA PHE A 33 -2.04 -8.63 8.67
C PHE A 33 -2.93 -7.53 9.25
N LYS A 34 -4.24 -7.77 9.25
CA LYS A 34 -5.20 -6.83 9.86
C LYS A 34 -4.91 -6.66 11.35
N GLY A 35 -4.77 -5.41 11.78
CA GLY A 35 -4.43 -5.03 13.14
C GLY A 35 -2.92 -4.87 13.39
N GLU A 36 -2.07 -5.17 12.41
CA GLU A 36 -0.63 -4.92 12.53
C GLU A 36 -0.35 -3.42 12.56
N ILE A 37 0.49 -2.97 13.50
CA ILE A 37 0.97 -1.60 13.56
C ILE A 37 2.29 -1.54 12.81
N ILE A 38 2.35 -0.68 11.80
CA ILE A 38 3.53 -0.44 10.98
C ILE A 38 3.91 1.05 11.07
N THR A 39 5.21 1.33 11.06
CA THR A 39 5.71 2.71 11.06
C THR A 39 6.03 3.11 9.63
N GLY A 40 5.52 4.26 9.21
CA GLY A 40 5.77 4.83 7.90
C GLY A 40 6.06 6.32 7.94
N THR A 41 6.14 6.91 6.76
CA THR A 41 6.41 8.33 6.54
C THR A 41 5.31 8.91 5.68
N VAL A 42 4.75 10.05 6.07
CA VAL A 42 3.75 10.75 5.26
C VAL A 42 4.39 11.21 3.95
N GLN A 43 3.82 10.80 2.82
CA GLN A 43 4.32 11.19 1.50
C GLN A 43 3.50 12.32 0.91
N LYS A 44 2.17 12.23 1.01
CA LYS A 44 1.26 13.22 0.45
C LYS A 44 -0.04 13.23 1.22
N CYS A 45 -0.58 14.41 1.45
CA CYS A 45 -1.91 14.60 2.00
C CYS A 45 -2.85 15.07 0.88
N THR A 46 -4.07 14.54 0.88
CA THR A 46 -5.14 14.94 -0.04
C THR A 46 -6.43 15.17 0.76
N PRO A 47 -7.42 15.91 0.22
CA PRO A 47 -8.71 16.07 0.91
C PRO A 47 -9.43 14.75 1.19
N THR A 48 -9.07 13.67 0.48
CA THR A 48 -9.63 12.33 0.67
C THR A 48 -8.96 11.55 1.81
N GLY A 49 -7.74 11.91 2.22
CA GLY A 49 -6.96 11.19 3.21
C GLY A 49 -5.45 11.42 3.12
N ILE A 50 -4.68 10.54 3.75
CA ILE A 50 -3.22 10.61 3.82
C ILE A 50 -2.62 9.43 3.06
N GLN A 51 -1.71 9.71 2.13
CA GLN A 51 -0.86 8.72 1.47
C GLN A 51 0.45 8.60 2.26
N THR A 52 0.75 7.38 2.70
CA THR A 52 1.92 7.07 3.54
C THR A 52 2.84 6.07 2.84
N VAL A 53 4.14 6.25 3.01
CA VAL A 53 5.18 5.35 2.53
C VAL A 53 5.75 4.64 3.74
N THR A 54 5.51 3.33 3.85
CA THR A 54 5.85 2.64 5.10
C THR A 54 7.32 2.25 5.17
N THR A 55 7.99 1.89 4.07
CA THR A 55 9.28 1.17 4.22
C THR A 55 10.23 1.25 3.02
N ARG A 56 10.22 2.33 2.24
CA ARG A 56 11.07 2.51 1.04
C ARG A 56 10.83 1.53 -0.12
N PHE A 57 10.17 0.40 0.10
CA PHE A 57 9.86 -0.61 -0.92
C PHE A 57 8.35 -0.71 -1.25
N PHE A 58 7.49 -0.12 -0.42
CA PHE A 58 6.03 -0.13 -0.62
C PHE A 58 5.44 1.24 -0.30
N GLU A 59 4.64 1.77 -1.22
CA GLU A 59 4.10 3.14 -1.20
C GLU A 59 2.57 3.19 -1.25
N ASP A 60 1.90 2.09 -1.60
CA ASP A 60 0.46 2.05 -1.82
C ASP A 60 -0.33 1.84 -0.51
N ILE A 61 -0.10 2.71 0.48
CA ILE A 61 -0.80 2.71 1.78
C ILE A 61 -1.59 3.99 1.95
N PHE A 62 -2.91 3.84 2.09
CA PHE A 62 -3.84 4.95 2.17
C PHE A 62 -4.62 4.93 3.48
N VAL A 63 -4.62 6.07 4.16
CA VAL A 63 -5.44 6.34 5.34
C VAL A 63 -6.58 7.27 4.93
N PRO A 64 -7.83 6.79 4.84
CA PRO A 64 -8.95 7.65 4.49
C PRO A 64 -9.24 8.65 5.62
N GLN A 65 -9.80 9.82 5.26
CA GLN A 65 -10.18 10.84 6.24
C GLN A 65 -11.09 10.33 7.36
N THR A 66 -11.93 9.32 7.07
CA THR A 66 -12.85 8.70 8.04
C THR A 66 -12.15 7.84 9.09
N MET A 67 -10.86 7.53 8.88
CA MET A 67 -10.02 6.72 9.77
C MET A 67 -8.85 7.53 10.36
N LEU A 68 -8.96 8.85 10.32
CA LEU A 68 -8.10 9.77 11.08
C LEU A 68 -8.69 10.03 12.47
N PHE A 69 -7.92 10.70 13.32
CA PHE A 69 -8.40 11.16 14.61
C PHE A 69 -9.64 12.07 14.49
N GLU A 70 -10.47 12.03 15.52
CA GLU A 70 -11.57 12.98 15.67
C GLU A 70 -11.01 14.40 15.81
N GLY A 71 -11.57 15.35 15.05
CA GLY A 71 -11.08 16.74 15.00
C GLY A 71 -9.97 17.00 13.98
N CYS A 72 -9.60 16.01 13.15
CA CYS A 72 -8.73 16.25 12.00
C CYS A 72 -9.41 17.12 10.94
N VAL A 73 -8.72 18.17 10.50
CA VAL A 73 -9.16 19.09 9.45
C VAL A 73 -8.10 19.14 8.36
N PHE A 74 -8.52 19.15 7.09
CA PHE A 74 -7.62 19.35 5.97
C PHE A 74 -7.40 20.85 5.74
N ASP A 75 -6.14 21.27 5.71
CA ASP A 75 -5.74 22.62 5.34
C ASP A 75 -5.41 22.67 3.84
N GLU A 76 -6.21 23.42 3.07
CA GLU A 76 -6.00 23.57 1.63
C GLU A 76 -4.78 24.44 1.27
N GLY A 77 -4.38 25.36 2.15
CA GLY A 77 -3.24 26.23 1.93
C GLY A 77 -1.91 25.47 2.02
N GLU A 78 -1.77 24.67 3.07
CA GLU A 78 -0.58 23.87 3.33
C GLU A 78 -0.66 22.45 2.71
N GLN A 79 -1.81 22.08 2.14
CA GLN A 79 -2.07 20.76 1.54
C GLN A 79 -1.77 19.61 2.51
N THR A 80 -2.17 19.77 3.77
CA THR A 80 -1.82 18.86 4.87
C THR A 80 -3.01 18.65 5.80
N TRP A 81 -2.98 17.56 6.58
CA TRP A 81 -3.98 17.33 7.63
C TRP A 81 -3.45 17.85 8.95
N VAL A 82 -4.31 18.52 9.72
CA VAL A 82 -4.02 18.97 11.08
C VAL A 82 -4.98 18.32 12.06
N TRP A 83 -4.44 17.72 13.11
CA TRP A 83 -5.23 17.24 14.24
C TRP A 83 -5.29 18.33 15.31
N LYS A 84 -6.47 18.92 15.50
CA LYS A 84 -6.69 19.96 16.51
C LYS A 84 -7.11 19.33 17.83
N THR A 85 -6.18 19.27 18.76
CA THR A 85 -6.48 18.91 20.16
C THR A 85 -6.83 20.16 20.96
N GLU A 86 -7.34 20.00 22.18
CA GLU A 86 -7.62 21.14 23.06
C GLU A 86 -6.35 21.94 23.43
N GLU A 87 -5.18 21.29 23.40
CA GLU A 87 -3.91 21.85 23.88
C GLU A 87 -2.97 22.27 22.74
N SER A 88 -3.06 21.63 21.57
CA SER A 88 -2.10 21.81 20.47
C SER A 88 -2.65 21.42 19.10
N GLU A 89 -2.07 21.97 18.05
CA GLU A 89 -2.31 21.59 16.66
C GLU A 89 -1.15 20.72 16.17
N LEU A 90 -1.46 19.47 15.81
CA LEU A 90 -0.47 18.48 15.37
C LEU A 90 -0.60 18.25 13.86
N TRP A 91 0.49 18.46 13.14
CA TRP A 91 0.50 18.52 11.67
C TRP A 91 1.03 17.23 11.07
N PHE A 92 0.34 16.71 10.04
CA PHE A 92 0.76 15.54 9.27
C PHE A 92 1.58 15.95 8.04
N ASP A 93 2.67 16.67 8.28
CA ASP A 93 3.49 17.20 7.18
C ASP A 93 4.21 16.09 6.41
N GLN A 94 4.54 16.38 5.15
CA GLN A 94 5.34 15.49 4.33
C GLN A 94 6.69 15.20 5.02
N GLY A 95 7.03 13.92 5.16
CA GLY A 95 8.22 13.48 5.87
C GLY A 95 7.99 13.12 7.35
N THR A 96 6.82 13.41 7.90
CA THR A 96 6.49 13.04 9.29
C THR A 96 6.43 11.52 9.44
N VAL A 97 7.12 11.00 10.45
CA VAL A 97 7.10 9.57 10.78
C VAL A 97 5.85 9.26 11.59
N VAL A 98 5.05 8.30 11.11
CA VAL A 98 3.73 7.98 11.65
C VAL A 98 3.57 6.48 11.89
N ASN A 99 2.92 6.11 12.99
CA ASN A 99 2.45 4.76 13.23
C ASN A 99 1.05 4.60 12.65
N LEU A 100 0.81 3.54 11.91
CA LEU A 100 -0.48 3.25 11.30
C LEU A 100 -0.87 1.80 11.53
N ARG A 101 -2.17 1.57 11.73
CA ARG A 101 -2.71 0.23 11.89
C ARG A 101 -3.31 -0.24 10.59
N VAL A 102 -2.94 -1.43 10.14
CA VAL A 102 -3.49 -2.04 8.92
C VAL A 102 -4.93 -2.48 9.16
N GLU A 103 -5.87 -1.98 8.35
CA GLU A 103 -7.29 -2.33 8.44
C GLU A 103 -7.70 -3.36 7.38
N ALA A 104 -7.25 -3.17 6.15
CA ALA A 104 -7.60 -4.04 5.03
C ALA A 104 -6.53 -4.03 3.92
N GLU A 105 -6.47 -5.14 3.18
CA GLU A 105 -5.72 -5.23 1.94
C GLU A 105 -6.68 -5.23 0.74
N LYS A 106 -6.28 -4.58 -0.36
CA LYS A 106 -7.05 -4.45 -1.59
C LYS A 106 -6.21 -4.99 -2.75
N TRP A 107 -6.78 -5.95 -3.47
CA TRP A 107 -6.16 -6.58 -4.63
C TRP A 107 -6.93 -6.21 -5.90
N HIS A 108 -6.22 -5.73 -6.91
CA HIS A 108 -6.81 -5.35 -8.19
C HIS A 108 -6.17 -6.16 -9.31
N ASP A 109 -6.96 -7.04 -9.94
CA ASP A 109 -6.48 -7.84 -11.07
C ASP A 109 -6.11 -6.91 -12.25
N GLN A 110 -4.89 -7.09 -12.75
CA GLN A 110 -4.32 -6.35 -13.88
C GLN A 110 -4.26 -7.21 -15.15
N ALA A 111 -4.98 -8.33 -15.20
CA ALA A 111 -5.07 -9.15 -16.39
C ALA A 111 -5.43 -8.26 -17.61
N PRO A 112 -4.68 -8.37 -18.72
CA PRO A 112 -4.96 -7.58 -19.90
C PRO A 112 -6.38 -7.92 -20.38
N LYS A 113 -7.22 -6.90 -20.47
CA LYS A 113 -8.52 -7.04 -21.12
C LYS A 113 -8.26 -7.35 -22.59
N GLY A 114 -8.91 -8.38 -23.11
CA GLY A 114 -8.77 -8.79 -24.51
C GLY A 114 -9.07 -7.64 -25.48
N PRO A 115 -8.67 -7.75 -26.76
CA PRO A 115 -8.88 -6.67 -27.72
C PRO A 115 -10.37 -6.32 -27.79
N SER A 116 -10.73 -5.10 -27.42
CA SER A 116 -12.11 -4.63 -27.43
C SER A 116 -12.62 -4.65 -28.86
N ALA A 117 -13.70 -5.40 -29.10
CA ALA A 117 -14.23 -5.66 -30.44
C ALA A 117 -14.73 -4.41 -31.18
N ASN A 118 -14.89 -3.29 -30.47
CA ASN A 118 -15.20 -2.00 -31.04
C ASN A 118 -14.02 -1.07 -30.78
N GLY A 119 -13.42 -0.52 -31.84
CA GLY A 119 -12.28 0.41 -31.80
C GLY A 119 -12.55 1.76 -31.11
N GLU A 120 -13.40 1.78 -30.09
CA GLU A 120 -13.44 2.83 -29.11
C GLU A 120 -12.20 2.65 -28.24
N ALA A 121 -11.27 3.60 -28.35
CA ALA A 121 -10.19 3.74 -27.40
C ALA A 121 -10.81 3.75 -26.00
N GLU A 122 -10.72 2.62 -25.29
CA GLU A 122 -11.13 2.54 -23.89
C GLU A 122 -10.38 3.66 -23.20
N LYS A 123 -11.11 4.73 -22.83
CA LYS A 123 -10.63 5.77 -21.94
C LYS A 123 -9.86 5.03 -20.87
N GLN A 124 -8.55 5.27 -20.78
CA GLN A 124 -7.65 4.65 -19.83
C GLN A 124 -8.36 4.60 -18.48
N THR A 125 -9.05 3.49 -18.19
CA THR A 125 -9.57 3.24 -16.85
C THR A 125 -8.29 3.17 -16.04
N GLU A 126 -8.05 4.22 -15.24
CA GLU A 126 -6.81 4.39 -14.49
C GLU A 126 -6.39 3.03 -13.92
N ARG A 127 -5.24 2.53 -14.36
CA ARG A 127 -4.74 1.23 -13.90
C ARG A 127 -4.59 1.33 -12.39
N LYS A 128 -5.54 0.74 -11.66
CA LYS A 128 -5.51 0.66 -10.21
C LYS A 128 -4.27 -0.12 -9.80
N VAL A 129 -3.64 0.31 -8.73
CA VAL A 129 -2.46 -0.37 -8.20
C VAL A 129 -2.81 -1.82 -7.83
N PRO A 130 -1.97 -2.80 -8.19
CA PRO A 130 -2.33 -4.22 -8.06
C PRO A 130 -2.51 -4.67 -6.60
N TYR A 131 -1.76 -4.07 -5.69
CA TYR A 131 -1.86 -4.29 -4.25
C TYR A 131 -1.84 -2.95 -3.53
N ALA A 132 -2.87 -2.69 -2.72
CA ALA A 132 -2.98 -1.51 -1.87
C ALA A 132 -3.38 -1.91 -0.46
N ILE A 133 -2.98 -1.11 0.51
CA ILE A 133 -3.35 -1.30 1.92
C ILE A 133 -4.15 -0.08 2.37
N GLU A 134 -5.23 -0.37 3.07
CA GLU A 134 -6.01 0.61 3.80
C GLU A 134 -5.62 0.53 5.27
N ALA A 135 -5.28 1.68 5.84
CA ALA A 135 -4.81 1.79 7.22
C ALA A 135 -5.59 2.86 7.99
N SER A 136 -5.46 2.84 9.31
CA SER A 136 -6.08 3.78 10.23
C SER A 136 -5.05 4.45 11.14
N MET A 137 -5.38 5.65 11.59
CA MET A 137 -4.63 6.44 12.57
C MET A 137 -5.59 7.06 13.60
N ALA A 138 -6.70 6.39 13.92
CA ALA A 138 -7.74 6.94 14.78
C ALA A 138 -7.55 6.61 16.28
N GLU A 139 -6.56 5.78 16.63
CA GLU A 139 -6.35 5.29 17.99
C GLU A 139 -5.15 5.93 18.66
N ALA A 140 -5.20 6.09 19.98
CA ALA A 140 -4.10 6.64 20.77
C ALA A 140 -2.81 5.81 20.57
N GLY A 141 -1.69 6.48 20.31
CA GLY A 141 -0.41 5.84 19.97
C GLY A 141 -0.18 5.60 18.47
N LEU A 142 -1.17 5.89 17.61
CA LEU A 142 -1.03 5.93 16.14
C LEU A 142 -0.90 7.37 15.65
N GLY A 143 -0.44 7.63 14.44
CA GLY A 143 -0.12 8.98 13.97
C GLY A 143 1.33 9.35 14.27
N GLY A 144 1.66 10.63 14.39
CA GLY A 144 3.05 11.08 14.51
C GLY A 144 3.78 10.43 15.68
N VAL A 145 4.92 9.78 15.44
CA VAL A 145 5.68 9.06 16.48
C VAL A 145 6.14 10.00 17.60
N GLU A 146 6.36 11.28 17.27
CA GLU A 146 6.79 12.32 18.22
C GLU A 146 5.67 12.84 19.13
N TRP A 147 4.43 12.39 18.95
CA TRP A 147 3.27 12.89 19.71
C TRP A 147 3.02 12.13 21.02
N TRP A 148 3.76 11.05 21.27
CA TRP A 148 3.61 10.16 22.43
C TRP A 148 4.91 10.06 23.24
#